data_AF-A0A1G7ZBD2-F1
#
_entry.id   AF-A0A1G7ZBD2-F1
#
_cell.length_a   1.000
_cell.length_b   1.000
_cell.length_c   1.000
_cell.angle_alpha   90.00
_cell.angle_beta   90.00
_cell.angle_gamma   90.00
#
_symmetry.space_group_name_H-M   'P 1'
#
loop_
_entity.id
_entity.type
_entity.pdbx_description
1 polymer ?
#
loop_
_entity_poly.entity_id
_entity_poly.type
_entity_poly.pdbx_seq_one_letter_code
_entity_poly.pdbx_strand_id
1 'polypeptide(L)'
;MPHWFIDAALATQIIAEFEARSNRTVVDYEHQTLLAAQNGQSAPAAGWFGRLAWRESGLYAIDMEWTERATQMIEGGEYKYISPVFAYHKKTGKVLRLRHAALTNNPALDGMDAVAASQYQLLNMEKLSMNELLEQLRWLLNMPVTVDEVVTELQKAIDQLKGSNPAIATKADFNLVARVQSLNSEIASLKAAASHPDPAKFVPVATMKALQIEVASLRAEKIERASWDAKTWNRSSSTWLQSSRSPP
;
A
#
# COMPACT_ATOMS: atom_id res chain seq x y z
N MET A 1 -20.20 -22.56 -43.58
CA MET A 1 -18.78 -22.97 -43.45
C MET A 1 -18.65 -23.89 -42.25
N PRO A 2 -17.79 -24.93 -42.28
CA PRO A 2 -17.50 -25.69 -41.07
C PRO A 2 -16.81 -24.74 -40.08
N HIS A 3 -17.46 -24.46 -38.95
CA HIS A 3 -16.86 -23.74 -37.84
C HIS A 3 -16.19 -24.76 -36.93
N TRP A 4 -14.98 -24.46 -36.43
CA TRP A 4 -14.39 -25.30 -35.39
C TRP A 4 -15.19 -25.16 -34.10
N PHE A 5 -15.38 -26.28 -33.39
CA PHE A 5 -16.21 -26.34 -32.21
C PHE A 5 -15.51 -27.10 -31.09
N ILE A 6 -15.58 -26.53 -29.89
CA ILE A 6 -15.14 -27.14 -28.65
C ILE A 6 -16.13 -26.74 -27.54
N ASP A 7 -16.44 -27.68 -26.65
CA ASP A 7 -17.23 -27.47 -25.44
C ASP A 7 -16.48 -28.05 -24.24
N ALA A 8 -17.03 -27.88 -23.03
CA ALA A 8 -16.41 -28.38 -21.81
C ALA A 8 -16.15 -29.90 -21.84
N ALA A 9 -17.07 -30.68 -22.42
CA ALA A 9 -16.94 -32.14 -22.47
C ALA A 9 -15.81 -32.60 -23.42
N LEU A 10 -15.70 -31.95 -24.58
CA LEU A 10 -14.58 -32.15 -25.52
C LEU A 10 -13.26 -31.67 -24.92
N ALA A 11 -13.28 -30.52 -24.23
CA ALA A 11 -12.10 -29.98 -23.57
C ALA A 11 -11.55 -30.92 -22.50
N THR A 12 -12.41 -31.52 -21.66
CA THR A 12 -11.97 -32.52 -20.67
C THR A 12 -11.27 -33.70 -21.33
N GLN A 13 -11.77 -34.19 -22.47
CA GLN A 13 -11.11 -35.28 -23.21
C GLN A 13 -9.76 -34.85 -23.78
N ILE A 14 -9.68 -33.64 -24.35
CA ILE A 14 -8.43 -33.09 -24.91
C ILE A 14 -7.40 -32.86 -23.80
N ILE A 15 -7.81 -32.33 -22.65
CA ILE A 15 -6.93 -32.13 -21.48
C ILE A 15 -6.39 -33.47 -21.00
N ALA A 16 -7.24 -34.48 -20.83
CA ALA A 16 -6.81 -35.81 -20.40
C ALA A 16 -5.82 -36.46 -21.39
N GLU A 17 -6.05 -36.34 -22.72
CA GLU A 17 -5.09 -36.82 -23.73
C GLU A 17 -3.77 -36.03 -23.66
N PHE A 18 -3.84 -34.73 -23.42
CA PHE A 18 -2.68 -33.85 -23.39
C PHE A 18 -1.80 -34.11 -22.17
N GLU A 19 -2.40 -34.26 -20.98
CA GLU A 19 -1.70 -34.53 -19.73
C GLU A 19 -1.09 -35.94 -19.68
N ALA A 20 -1.57 -36.86 -20.50
CA ALA A 20 -0.94 -38.18 -20.66
C ALA A 20 0.41 -38.15 -21.42
N ARG A 21 0.82 -36.99 -21.96
CA ARG A 21 2.08 -36.84 -22.70
C ARG A 21 3.24 -36.66 -21.73
N SER A 22 4.32 -37.41 -21.94
CA SER A 22 5.55 -37.26 -21.16
C SER A 22 6.36 -36.00 -21.55
N ASN A 23 6.25 -35.57 -22.80
CA ASN A 23 7.00 -34.44 -23.33
C ASN A 23 6.13 -33.18 -23.35
N ARG A 24 6.78 -32.04 -23.08
CA ARG A 24 6.15 -30.72 -23.22
C ARG A 24 5.86 -30.43 -24.68
N THR A 25 4.84 -29.62 -24.90
CA THR A 25 4.43 -29.19 -26.22
C THR A 25 5.10 -27.88 -26.57
N VAL A 26 5.66 -27.81 -27.78
CA VAL A 26 6.36 -26.64 -28.29
C VAL A 26 5.37 -25.53 -28.68
N VAL A 27 5.78 -24.29 -28.41
CA VAL A 27 5.29 -23.12 -29.12
C VAL A 27 6.41 -22.67 -30.04
N ASP A 28 6.20 -22.74 -31.35
CA ASP A 28 7.18 -22.28 -32.34
C ASP A 28 6.91 -20.82 -32.76
N TYR A 29 7.71 -20.30 -33.68
CA TYR A 29 7.40 -19.06 -34.39
C TYR A 29 6.77 -19.40 -35.72
N GLU A 30 5.70 -18.70 -36.10
CA GLU A 30 5.12 -18.73 -37.46
C GLU A 30 4.93 -20.14 -38.05
N HIS A 31 4.52 -21.11 -37.22
CA HIS A 31 4.28 -22.51 -37.60
C HIS A 31 5.49 -23.22 -38.22
N GLN A 32 6.73 -22.82 -37.86
CA GLN A 32 7.93 -23.42 -38.44
C GLN A 32 8.08 -24.92 -38.12
N THR A 33 7.47 -25.46 -37.06
CA THR A 33 7.41 -26.91 -36.82
C THR A 33 6.74 -27.66 -37.98
N LEU A 34 5.79 -27.03 -38.66
CA LEU A 34 5.13 -27.57 -39.85
C LEU A 34 5.87 -27.21 -41.14
N LEU A 35 6.39 -25.99 -41.23
CA LEU A 35 6.89 -25.40 -42.47
C LEU A 35 8.39 -25.69 -42.73
N ALA A 36 9.19 -25.93 -41.68
CA ALA A 36 10.64 -26.08 -41.77
C ALA A 36 11.08 -27.15 -42.80
N ALA A 37 10.35 -28.27 -42.85
CA ALA A 37 10.64 -29.34 -43.81
C ALA A 37 10.40 -28.93 -45.27
N GLN A 38 9.55 -27.94 -45.52
CA GLN A 38 9.20 -27.46 -46.86
C GLN A 38 10.03 -26.24 -47.28
N ASN A 39 10.30 -25.33 -46.35
CA ASN A 39 10.98 -24.05 -46.64
C ASN A 39 12.47 -24.04 -46.26
N GLY A 40 12.97 -25.08 -45.58
CA GLY A 40 14.36 -25.19 -45.14
C GLY A 40 14.77 -24.24 -44.02
N GLN A 41 13.83 -23.50 -43.42
CA GLN A 41 14.09 -22.56 -42.34
C GLN A 41 14.18 -23.29 -40.99
N SER A 42 14.87 -22.68 -40.03
CA SER A 42 14.93 -23.22 -38.67
C SER A 42 13.58 -23.09 -37.95
N ALA A 43 13.26 -24.06 -37.08
CA ALA A 43 12.10 -24.05 -36.21
C ALA A 43 12.50 -23.91 -34.72
N PRO A 44 13.02 -22.74 -34.29
CA PRO A 44 13.32 -22.53 -32.88
C PRO A 44 12.01 -22.50 -32.07
N ALA A 45 12.07 -23.02 -30.84
CA ALA A 45 10.98 -22.87 -29.89
C ALA A 45 10.91 -21.41 -29.41
N ALA A 46 9.72 -20.81 -29.48
CA ALA A 46 9.38 -19.59 -28.76
C ALA A 46 9.14 -19.88 -27.27
N GLY A 47 8.58 -21.06 -26.97
CA GLY A 47 8.33 -21.50 -25.60
C GLY A 47 7.79 -22.91 -25.53
N TRP A 48 7.37 -23.31 -24.32
CA TRP A 48 6.88 -24.64 -24.02
C TRP A 48 5.72 -24.60 -23.02
N PHE A 49 4.82 -25.56 -23.10
CA PHE A 49 3.77 -25.77 -22.09
C PHE A 49 3.47 -27.25 -21.87
N GLY A 50 3.00 -27.56 -20.67
CA GLY A 50 2.70 -28.92 -20.24
C GLY A 50 1.29 -29.10 -19.67
N ARG A 51 0.53 -28.02 -19.48
CA ARG A 51 -0.81 -28.06 -18.90
C ARG A 51 -1.82 -27.23 -19.69
N LEU A 52 -3.07 -27.68 -19.65
CA LEU A 52 -4.21 -27.05 -20.29
C LEU A 52 -5.32 -26.83 -19.27
N ALA A 53 -6.07 -25.74 -19.41
CA ALA A 53 -7.22 -25.44 -18.56
C ALA A 53 -8.41 -25.00 -19.41
N TRP A 54 -9.58 -25.56 -19.11
CA TRP A 54 -10.85 -25.08 -19.67
C TRP A 54 -11.36 -23.87 -18.88
N ARG A 55 -11.84 -22.85 -19.58
CA ARG A 55 -12.52 -21.68 -19.06
C ARG A 55 -13.80 -21.46 -19.87
N GLU A 56 -14.74 -20.66 -19.36
CA GLU A 56 -15.97 -20.35 -20.10
C GLU A 56 -15.71 -19.76 -21.50
N SER A 57 -14.59 -19.05 -21.65
CA SER A 57 -14.15 -18.45 -22.92
C SER A 57 -13.37 -19.41 -23.84
N GLY A 58 -13.01 -20.61 -23.41
CA GLY A 58 -12.31 -21.60 -24.23
C GLY A 58 -11.22 -22.40 -23.52
N LEU A 59 -10.36 -23.05 -24.32
CA LEU A 59 -9.25 -23.87 -23.84
C LEU A 59 -7.94 -23.07 -23.85
N TYR A 60 -7.25 -23.02 -22.71
CA TYR A 60 -6.05 -22.22 -22.51
C TYR A 60 -4.84 -23.10 -22.19
N ALA A 61 -3.68 -22.75 -22.72
CA ALA A 61 -2.40 -23.23 -22.19
C ALA A 61 -2.04 -22.48 -20.92
N ILE A 62 -1.61 -23.21 -19.89
CA ILE A 62 -1.16 -22.65 -18.61
C ILE A 62 0.28 -23.10 -18.33
N ASP A 63 0.98 -22.35 -17.47
CA ASP A 63 2.41 -22.54 -17.15
C ASP A 63 3.29 -22.52 -18.39
N MET A 64 3.08 -21.47 -19.18
CA MET A 64 3.88 -21.16 -20.35
C MET A 64 5.31 -20.81 -19.93
N GLU A 65 6.28 -21.52 -20.48
CA GLU A 65 7.69 -21.20 -20.36
C GLU A 65 8.17 -20.56 -21.67
N TRP A 66 8.23 -19.23 -21.65
CA TRP A 66 8.77 -18.45 -22.77
C TRP A 66 10.29 -18.45 -22.75
N THR A 67 10.89 -18.53 -23.93
CA THR A 67 12.30 -18.21 -24.11
C THR A 67 12.52 -16.72 -23.92
N GLU A 68 13.71 -16.31 -23.49
CA GLU A 68 14.07 -14.90 -23.34
C GLU A 68 13.79 -14.08 -24.62
N ARG A 69 14.15 -14.66 -25.78
CA ARG A 69 13.87 -14.07 -27.08
C ARG A 69 12.37 -13.86 -27.34
N ALA A 70 11.55 -14.85 -27.03
CA ALA A 70 10.10 -14.73 -27.21
C ALA A 70 9.51 -13.67 -26.27
N THR A 71 9.96 -13.64 -25.01
CA THR A 71 9.55 -12.64 -24.02
C THR A 71 9.82 -11.23 -24.54
N GLN A 72 11.05 -10.95 -24.99
CA GLN A 72 11.42 -9.64 -25.55
C GLN A 72 10.55 -9.25 -26.75
N MET A 73 10.30 -10.20 -27.66
CA MET A 73 9.46 -9.97 -28.83
C MET A 73 7.98 -9.73 -28.49
N ILE A 74 7.45 -10.40 -27.47
CA ILE A 74 6.08 -10.19 -26.98
C ILE A 74 5.96 -8.83 -26.29
N GLU A 75 6.91 -8.50 -25.41
CA GLU A 75 6.94 -7.21 -24.69
C GLU A 75 7.17 -6.03 -25.64
N GLY A 76 8.04 -6.20 -26.64
CA GLY A 76 8.27 -5.24 -27.71
C GLY A 76 7.10 -5.12 -28.70
N GLY A 77 6.10 -5.99 -28.59
CA GLY A 77 4.93 -6.00 -29.47
C GLY A 77 5.21 -6.49 -30.89
N GLU A 78 6.36 -7.12 -31.12
CA GLU A 78 6.74 -7.76 -32.39
C GLU A 78 5.86 -8.97 -32.68
N TYR A 79 5.41 -9.68 -31.64
CA TYR A 79 4.47 -10.79 -31.74
C TYR A 79 3.30 -10.62 -30.77
N LYS A 80 2.08 -10.83 -31.28
CA LYS A 80 0.87 -10.54 -30.50
C LYS A 80 -0.07 -11.71 -30.26
N TYR A 81 -0.02 -12.79 -31.04
CA TYR A 81 -1.05 -13.83 -30.98
C TYR A 81 -0.47 -15.24 -30.90
N ILE A 82 -1.28 -16.16 -30.37
CA ILE A 82 -1.05 -17.61 -30.43
C ILE A 82 -1.96 -18.22 -31.47
N SER A 83 -1.43 -19.06 -32.35
CA SER A 83 -2.23 -19.85 -33.27
C SER A 83 -2.10 -21.34 -32.92
N PRO A 84 -3.15 -21.98 -32.37
CA PRO A 84 -3.10 -23.41 -32.06
C PRO A 84 -3.16 -24.26 -33.34
N VAL A 85 -2.43 -25.37 -33.34
CA VAL A 85 -2.51 -26.41 -34.36
C VAL A 85 -3.18 -27.62 -33.75
N PHE A 86 -4.32 -28.02 -34.29
CA PHE A 86 -5.11 -29.13 -33.76
C PHE A 86 -5.69 -29.99 -34.89
N ALA A 87 -6.02 -31.24 -34.57
CA ALA A 87 -6.84 -32.07 -35.45
C ALA A 87 -8.31 -31.85 -35.13
N TYR A 88 -9.17 -31.87 -36.14
CA TYR A 88 -10.61 -31.71 -35.99
C TYR A 88 -11.38 -32.62 -36.95
N HIS A 89 -12.63 -32.91 -36.61
CA HIS A 89 -13.52 -33.70 -37.46
C HIS A 89 -14.12 -32.85 -38.58
N LYS A 90 -13.77 -33.14 -39.84
CA LYS A 90 -14.09 -32.29 -41.01
C LYS A 90 -15.58 -32.02 -41.24
N LYS A 91 -16.48 -32.94 -40.85
CA LYS A 91 -17.93 -32.76 -41.03
C LYS A 91 -18.60 -31.98 -39.91
N THR A 92 -18.11 -32.11 -38.68
CA THR A 92 -18.76 -31.55 -37.48
C THR A 92 -18.00 -30.37 -36.88
N GLY A 93 -16.76 -30.12 -37.31
CA GLY A 93 -15.92 -29.07 -36.75
C GLY A 93 -15.33 -29.38 -35.37
N LYS A 94 -15.72 -30.50 -34.74
CA LYS A 94 -15.27 -30.86 -33.38
C LYS A 94 -13.75 -30.98 -33.32
N VAL A 95 -13.12 -30.21 -32.42
CA VAL A 95 -11.69 -30.35 -32.11
C VAL A 95 -11.47 -31.71 -31.47
N LEU A 96 -10.47 -32.45 -31.96
CA LEU A 96 -10.15 -33.80 -31.53
C LEU A 96 -8.92 -33.83 -30.63
N ARG A 97 -7.86 -33.09 -31.00
CA ARG A 97 -6.61 -33.05 -30.23
C ARG A 97 -5.79 -31.81 -30.54
N LEU A 98 -5.11 -31.28 -29.53
CA LEU A 98 -4.08 -30.25 -29.69
C LEU A 98 -2.75 -30.88 -30.09
N ARG A 99 -2.06 -30.33 -31.09
CA ARG A 99 -0.72 -30.80 -31.53
C ARG A 99 0.39 -29.93 -30.95
N HIS A 100 0.38 -28.65 -31.30
CA HIS A 100 1.30 -27.61 -30.84
C HIS A 100 0.66 -26.24 -31.07
N ALA A 101 1.38 -25.16 -30.81
CA ALA A 101 0.95 -23.81 -31.13
C ALA A 101 2.10 -22.99 -31.72
N ALA A 102 1.76 -21.85 -32.32
CA ALA A 102 2.72 -20.90 -32.87
C ALA A 102 2.52 -19.52 -32.26
N LEU A 103 3.60 -18.83 -31.92
CA LEU A 103 3.64 -17.40 -31.71
C LEU A 103 3.67 -16.72 -33.09
N THR A 104 2.64 -15.95 -33.42
CA THR A 104 2.44 -15.38 -34.75
C THR A 104 1.70 -14.04 -34.70
N ASN A 105 1.82 -13.26 -35.78
CA ASN A 105 1.01 -12.06 -36.00
C ASN A 105 -0.23 -12.29 -36.87
N ASN A 106 -0.39 -13.47 -37.46
CA ASN A 106 -1.51 -13.83 -38.32
C ASN A 106 -2.15 -15.15 -37.85
N PRO A 107 -2.85 -15.14 -36.71
CA PRO A 107 -3.46 -16.36 -36.17
C PRO A 107 -4.60 -16.86 -37.05
N ALA A 108 -4.82 -18.18 -37.04
CA ALA A 108 -5.94 -18.79 -37.78
C ALA A 108 -7.32 -18.50 -37.15
N LEU A 109 -7.35 -18.09 -35.88
CA LEU A 109 -8.56 -17.72 -35.14
C LEU A 109 -8.56 -16.20 -34.94
N ASP A 110 -9.71 -15.57 -35.17
CA ASP A 110 -9.93 -14.15 -34.89
C ASP A 110 -10.56 -13.96 -33.50
N GLY A 111 -10.33 -12.80 -32.87
CA GLY A 111 -10.89 -12.44 -31.56
C GLY A 111 -10.19 -13.07 -30.34
N MET A 112 -8.98 -13.63 -30.50
CA MET A 112 -8.18 -14.09 -29.37
C MET A 112 -7.47 -12.95 -28.66
N ASP A 113 -7.32 -13.06 -27.35
CA ASP A 113 -6.53 -12.12 -26.54
C ASP A 113 -5.08 -12.10 -27.01
N ALA A 114 -4.48 -10.90 -26.97
CA ALA A 114 -3.06 -10.76 -27.23
C ALA A 114 -2.24 -11.52 -26.16
N VAL A 115 -1.11 -12.11 -26.55
CA VAL A 115 -0.27 -12.92 -25.65
C VAL A 115 0.16 -12.11 -24.43
N ALA A 116 0.60 -10.86 -24.63
CA ALA A 116 0.96 -9.96 -23.54
C ALA A 116 -0.20 -9.71 -22.56
N ALA A 117 -1.42 -9.52 -23.06
CA ALA A 117 -2.61 -9.32 -22.22
C ALA A 117 -2.97 -10.61 -21.45
N SER A 118 -2.83 -11.77 -22.08
CA SER A 118 -3.05 -13.07 -21.43
C SER A 118 -2.01 -13.37 -20.34
N GLN A 119 -0.74 -13.01 -20.55
CA GLN A 119 0.31 -13.09 -19.53
C GLN A 119 -0.01 -12.18 -18.36
N TYR A 120 -0.38 -10.93 -18.62
CA TYR A 120 -0.76 -9.99 -17.57
C TYR A 120 -2.00 -10.44 -16.79
N GLN A 121 -2.97 -11.08 -17.44
CA GLN A 121 -4.15 -11.62 -16.77
C GLN A 121 -3.85 -12.86 -15.92
N LEU A 122 -2.88 -13.69 -16.32
CA LEU A 122 -2.36 -14.79 -15.49
C LEU A 122 -1.58 -14.24 -14.29
N LEU A 123 -0.71 -13.25 -14.49
CA LEU A 123 0.02 -12.57 -13.42
C LEU A 123 -0.91 -11.82 -12.45
N ASN A 124 -2.03 -11.28 -12.94
CA ASN A 124 -3.06 -10.65 -12.09
C ASN A 124 -3.93 -11.65 -11.32
N MET A 125 -3.93 -12.94 -11.69
CA MET A 125 -4.49 -14.00 -10.84
C MET A 125 -3.53 -14.41 -9.72
N GLU A 126 -2.25 -14.05 -9.85
CA GLU A 126 -1.20 -14.20 -8.84
C GLU A 126 -1.00 -12.90 -8.05
N LYS A 127 -2.10 -12.19 -7.74
CA LYS A 127 -2.07 -10.94 -6.99
C LYS A 127 -1.85 -11.25 -5.51
N LEU A 128 -0.60 -11.15 -5.05
CA LEU A 128 -0.12 -11.48 -3.70
C LEU A 128 -0.49 -12.91 -3.33
N SER A 129 0.48 -13.81 -3.26
CA SER A 129 0.23 -15.06 -2.57
C SER A 129 -0.33 -14.72 -1.18
N MET A 130 -1.33 -15.47 -0.71
CA MET A 130 -1.93 -15.25 0.62
C MET A 130 -0.83 -15.15 1.70
N ASN A 131 0.29 -15.84 1.49
CA ASN A 131 1.47 -15.79 2.33
C ASN A 131 2.19 -14.43 2.31
N GLU A 132 2.42 -13.82 1.14
CA GLU A 132 3.04 -12.48 1.05
C GLU A 132 2.14 -11.39 1.65
N LEU A 133 0.82 -11.49 1.44
CA LEU A 133 -0.15 -10.59 2.09
C LEU A 133 -0.10 -10.74 3.62
N LEU A 134 -0.05 -11.98 4.11
CA LEU A 134 0.07 -12.26 5.54
C LEU A 134 1.40 -11.76 6.11
N GLU A 135 2.51 -11.89 5.38
CA GLU A 135 3.82 -11.37 5.79
C GLU A 135 3.84 -9.85 5.86
N GLN A 136 3.27 -9.16 4.87
CA GLN A 136 3.18 -7.70 4.88
C GLN A 136 2.28 -7.19 6.02
N LEU A 137 1.16 -7.89 6.28
CA LEU A 137 0.29 -7.57 7.42
C LEU A 137 0.98 -7.83 8.76
N ARG A 138 1.77 -8.91 8.87
CA ARG A 138 2.58 -9.21 10.06
C ARG A 138 3.63 -8.13 10.30
N TRP A 139 4.31 -7.68 9.24
CA TRP A 139 5.29 -6.60 9.34
C TRP A 139 4.64 -5.28 9.76
N LEU A 140 3.53 -4.90 9.14
CA LEU A 140 2.81 -3.66 9.42
C LEU A 140 2.32 -3.61 10.88
N LEU A 141 1.86 -4.74 11.41
CA LEU A 141 1.22 -4.83 12.73
C LEU A 141 2.13 -5.42 13.81
N ASN A 142 3.40 -5.71 13.48
CA ASN A 142 4.39 -6.32 14.36
C ASN A 142 3.85 -7.58 15.08
N MET A 143 3.19 -8.45 14.31
CA MET A 143 2.48 -9.61 14.86
C MET A 143 3.36 -10.86 14.98
N PRO A 144 3.04 -11.77 15.91
CA PRO A 144 3.73 -13.05 16.07
C PRO A 144 3.57 -13.97 14.84
N VAL A 145 4.43 -14.98 14.76
CA VAL A 145 4.53 -15.90 13.61
C VAL A 145 3.47 -17.00 13.61
N THR A 146 2.87 -17.31 14.76
CA THR A 146 1.89 -18.40 14.90
C THR A 146 0.44 -17.91 14.72
N VAL A 147 -0.41 -18.76 14.14
CA VAL A 147 -1.80 -18.40 13.79
C VAL A 147 -2.65 -18.04 15.02
N ASP A 148 -2.51 -18.80 16.10
CA ASP A 148 -3.31 -18.62 17.32
C ASP A 148 -2.96 -17.31 18.06
N GLU A 149 -1.68 -16.94 18.06
CA GLU A 149 -1.22 -15.68 18.65
C GLU A 149 -1.64 -14.47 17.81
N VAL A 150 -1.63 -14.59 16.47
CA VAL A 150 -2.10 -13.54 15.55
C VAL A 150 -3.58 -13.21 15.78
N VAL A 151 -4.44 -14.22 15.89
CA VAL A 151 -5.88 -14.02 16.14
C VAL A 151 -6.10 -13.32 17.49
N THR A 152 -5.33 -13.72 18.51
CA THR A 152 -5.41 -13.14 19.85
C THR A 152 -5.00 -11.67 19.86
N GLU A 153 -3.89 -11.31 19.22
CA GLU A 153 -3.41 -9.93 19.16
C GLU A 153 -4.29 -9.04 18.28
N LEU A 154 -4.82 -9.56 17.17
CA LEU A 154 -5.81 -8.85 16.35
C LEU A 154 -7.07 -8.52 17.16
N GLN A 155 -7.56 -9.46 17.95
CA GLN A 155 -8.75 -9.23 18.76
C GLN A 155 -8.51 -8.17 19.84
N LYS A 156 -7.35 -8.20 20.51
CA LYS A 156 -6.95 -7.15 21.47
C LYS A 156 -6.90 -5.76 20.81
N ALA A 157 -6.30 -5.67 19.62
CA ALA A 157 -6.23 -4.41 18.88
C ALA A 157 -7.62 -3.88 18.49
N ILE A 158 -8.51 -4.77 18.04
CA ILE A 158 -9.91 -4.43 17.73
C ILE A 158 -10.64 -3.92 18.99
N ASP A 159 -10.47 -4.58 20.13
CA ASP A 159 -11.13 -4.19 21.38
C ASP A 159 -10.63 -2.84 21.90
N GLN A 160 -9.32 -2.57 21.83
CA GLN A 160 -8.75 -1.26 22.17
C GLN A 160 -9.26 -0.15 21.24
N LEU A 161 -9.37 -0.42 19.95
CA LEU A 161 -9.89 0.54 18.98
C LEU A 161 -11.36 0.89 19.24
N LYS A 162 -12.19 -0.11 19.55
CA LYS A 162 -13.60 0.09 19.94
C LYS A 162 -13.74 0.86 21.25
N GLY A 163 -12.90 0.57 22.24
CA GLY A 163 -12.89 1.28 23.52
C GLY A 163 -12.45 2.75 23.41
N SER A 164 -11.51 3.04 22.51
CA SER A 164 -10.95 4.39 22.32
C SER A 164 -11.80 5.27 21.39
N ASN A 165 -12.67 4.68 20.58
CA ASN A 165 -13.59 5.40 19.70
C ASN A 165 -14.89 4.61 19.52
N PRO A 166 -15.95 4.92 20.31
CA PRO A 166 -17.22 4.19 20.26
C PRO A 166 -17.96 4.35 18.92
N ALA A 167 -17.52 5.24 18.02
CA ALA A 167 -18.04 5.34 16.65
C ALA A 167 -17.59 4.17 15.74
N ILE A 168 -16.60 3.37 16.13
CA ILE A 168 -16.18 2.17 15.40
C ILE A 168 -17.08 1.00 15.82
N ALA A 169 -18.30 0.95 15.30
CA ALA A 169 -19.25 -0.12 15.59
C ALA A 169 -18.97 -1.38 14.75
N THR A 170 -18.52 -1.21 13.50
CA THR A 170 -18.28 -2.29 12.54
C THR A 170 -16.92 -2.19 11.85
N LYS A 171 -16.49 -3.27 11.17
CA LYS A 171 -15.24 -3.31 10.39
C LYS A 171 -15.20 -2.25 9.26
N ALA A 172 -16.36 -1.82 8.76
CA ALA A 172 -16.46 -0.83 7.69
C ALA A 172 -16.18 0.60 8.18
N ASP A 173 -16.32 0.85 9.48
CA ASP A 173 -16.16 2.18 10.09
C ASP A 173 -14.69 2.49 10.46
N PHE A 174 -13.81 1.49 10.36
CA PHE A 174 -12.40 1.64 10.71
C PHE A 174 -11.53 1.91 9.48
N ASN A 175 -10.89 3.08 9.44
CA ASN A 175 -9.86 3.42 8.47
C ASN A 175 -8.55 3.78 9.20
N LEU A 176 -7.54 2.92 9.05
CA LEU A 176 -6.23 3.09 9.70
C LEU A 176 -5.55 4.42 9.29
N VAL A 177 -5.64 4.79 8.01
CA VAL A 177 -5.04 6.03 7.48
C VAL A 177 -5.72 7.25 8.10
N ALA A 178 -7.05 7.27 8.16
CA ALA A 178 -7.80 8.36 8.78
C ALA A 178 -7.47 8.49 10.27
N ARG A 179 -7.30 7.38 10.99
CA ARG A 179 -6.91 7.39 12.40
C ARG A 179 -5.49 7.95 12.61
N VAL A 180 -4.52 7.52 11.80
CA VAL A 180 -3.14 8.04 11.86
C VAL A 180 -3.11 9.54 11.54
N GLN A 181 -3.88 9.99 10.55
CA GLN A 181 -3.99 11.42 10.22
C GLN A 181 -4.61 12.24 11.37
N SER A 182 -5.67 11.71 12.01
CA SER A 182 -6.29 12.34 13.18
C SER A 182 -5.29 12.46 14.34
N LEU A 183 -4.57 11.39 14.67
CA LEU A 183 -3.57 11.39 15.74
C LEU A 183 -2.42 12.35 15.43
N ASN A 184 -1.93 12.40 14.19
CA ASN A 184 -0.90 13.34 13.78
C ASN A 184 -1.38 14.80 13.92
N SER A 185 -2.64 15.07 13.59
CA SER A 185 -3.24 16.41 13.74
C SER A 185 -3.36 16.79 15.22
N GLU A 186 -3.76 15.85 16.09
CA GLU A 186 -3.84 16.06 17.53
C GLU A 186 -2.45 16.29 18.15
N ILE A 187 -1.45 15.49 17.76
CA ILE A 187 -0.04 15.68 18.17
C ILE A 187 0.47 17.05 17.72
N ALA A 188 0.17 17.47 16.49
CA ALA A 188 0.57 18.78 15.99
C ALA A 188 -0.07 19.91 16.82
N SER A 189 -1.36 19.78 17.15
CA SER A 189 -2.08 20.73 18.02
C SER A 189 -1.48 20.79 19.43
N LEU A 190 -1.20 19.63 20.05
CA LEU A 190 -0.60 19.56 21.38
C LEU A 190 0.82 20.14 21.40
N LYS A 191 1.63 19.86 20.37
CA LYS A 191 2.97 20.46 20.23
C LYS A 191 2.89 21.98 20.05
N ALA A 192 1.94 22.47 19.24
CA ALA A 192 1.75 23.90 19.06
C ALA A 192 1.35 24.60 20.37
N ALA A 193 0.44 23.99 21.14
CA ALA A 193 0.02 24.47 22.46
C ALA A 193 1.15 24.46 23.49
N ALA A 194 2.01 23.42 23.48
CA ALA A 194 3.19 23.37 24.35
C ALA A 194 4.24 24.43 23.99
N SER A 195 4.36 24.77 22.70
CA SER A 195 5.30 25.78 22.20
C SER A 195 4.83 27.22 22.42
N HIS A 196 3.52 27.42 22.57
CA HIS A 196 2.89 28.70 22.83
C HIS A 196 1.98 28.60 24.07
N PRO A 197 2.56 28.48 25.27
CA PRO A 197 1.78 28.42 26.50
C PRO A 197 0.91 29.67 26.61
N ASP A 198 -0.38 29.48 26.90
CA ASP A 198 -1.32 30.58 27.10
C ASP A 198 -0.81 31.53 28.20
N PRO A 199 -0.41 32.77 27.88
CA PRO A 199 0.19 33.69 28.85
C PRO A 199 -0.79 34.14 29.94
N ALA A 200 -2.10 33.97 29.75
CA ALA A 200 -3.11 34.24 30.79
C ALA A 200 -3.19 33.12 31.85
N LYS A 201 -2.70 31.91 31.54
CA LYS A 201 -2.68 30.74 32.44
C LYS A 201 -1.27 30.37 32.90
N PHE A 202 -0.27 30.63 32.08
CA PHE A 202 1.13 30.25 32.32
C PHE A 202 2.06 31.43 32.04
N VAL A 203 2.68 31.95 33.09
CA VAL A 203 3.66 33.05 33.00
C VAL A 203 5.07 32.50 33.15
N PRO A 204 6.04 32.93 32.31
CA PRO A 204 7.43 32.52 32.48
C PRO A 204 7.96 32.87 33.87
N VAL A 205 8.65 31.92 34.51
CA VAL A 205 9.22 32.11 35.87
C VAL A 205 10.18 33.29 35.93
N ALA A 206 10.90 33.58 34.84
CA ALA A 206 11.76 34.76 34.74
C ALA A 206 10.98 36.07 34.90
N THR A 207 9.82 36.20 34.25
CA THR A 207 8.95 37.38 34.34
C THR A 207 8.36 37.54 35.74
N MET A 208 7.92 36.43 36.36
CA MET A 208 7.45 36.43 37.76
C MET A 208 8.56 36.91 38.72
N LYS A 209 9.79 36.40 38.55
CA LYS A 209 10.95 36.81 39.36
C LYS A 209 11.31 38.28 39.15
N ALA A 210 11.28 38.77 37.91
CA ALA A 210 11.54 40.18 37.60
C ALA A 210 10.52 41.11 38.28
N LEU A 211 9.23 40.78 38.20
CA LEU A 211 8.17 41.51 38.90
C LEU A 211 8.33 41.48 40.43
N GLN A 212 8.74 40.33 41.00
CA GLN A 212 9.02 40.25 42.44
C GLN A 212 10.17 41.17 42.86
N ILE A 213 11.24 41.24 42.05
CA ILE A 213 12.38 42.14 42.30
C ILE A 213 11.93 43.60 42.22
N GLU A 214 11.15 43.97 41.21
CA GLU A 214 10.65 45.34 41.03
C GLU A 214 9.72 45.75 42.18
N VAL A 215 8.79 44.88 42.58
CA VAL A 215 7.90 45.13 43.74
C VAL A 215 8.72 45.27 45.03
N ALA A 216 9.76 44.46 45.22
CA ALA A 216 10.65 44.59 46.38
C ALA A 216 11.39 45.95 46.37
N SER A 217 11.89 46.38 45.22
CA SER A 217 12.55 47.68 45.05
C SER A 217 11.61 48.85 45.32
N LEU A 218 10.41 48.86 44.75
CA LEU A 218 9.40 49.92 44.97
C LEU A 218 8.95 49.99 46.43
N ARG A 219 8.87 48.84 47.12
CA ARG A 219 8.58 48.82 48.56
C ARG A 219 9.71 49.45 49.36
N ALA A 220 10.97 49.14 49.03
CA ALA A 220 12.13 49.76 49.66
C ALA A 220 12.12 51.29 49.45
N GLU A 221 11.88 51.76 48.22
CA GLU A 221 11.82 53.19 47.91
C GLU A 221 10.69 53.92 48.69
N LYS A 222 9.51 53.31 48.79
CA LYS A 222 8.41 53.87 49.61
C LYS A 222 8.78 53.96 51.08
N ILE A 223 9.44 52.96 51.63
CA ILE A 223 9.91 52.96 53.03
C ILE A 223 10.94 54.07 53.24
N GLU A 224 11.91 54.21 52.33
CA GLU A 224 12.90 55.29 52.38
C GLU A 224 12.25 56.67 52.32
N ARG A 225 11.30 56.88 51.40
CA ARG A 225 10.57 58.15 51.27
C ARG A 225 9.78 58.49 52.53
N ALA A 226 9.03 57.53 53.07
CA ALA A 226 8.32 57.70 54.34
C ALA A 226 9.28 58.02 55.50
N SER A 227 10.46 57.40 55.52
CA SER A 227 11.49 57.71 56.52
C SER A 227 12.07 59.12 56.37
N TRP A 228 12.20 59.60 55.13
CA TRP A 228 12.66 60.95 54.82
C TRP A 228 11.61 61.99 55.22
N ASP A 229 10.34 61.76 54.88
CA ASP A 229 9.21 62.61 55.27
C ASP A 229 9.05 62.70 56.81
N ALA A 230 9.22 61.57 57.52
CA ALA A 230 9.18 61.56 58.98
C ALA A 230 10.36 62.34 59.60
N LYS A 231 11.56 62.23 59.02
CA LYS A 231 12.75 62.98 59.48
C LYS A 231 12.62 64.47 59.21
N THR A 232 12.10 64.87 58.04
CA THR A 232 11.90 66.29 57.70
C THR A 232 10.81 66.92 58.57
N TRP A 233 9.68 66.22 58.78
CA TRP A 233 8.64 66.66 59.71
C TRP A 233 9.16 66.87 61.14
N ASN A 234 9.93 65.92 61.67
CA ASN A 234 10.47 66.02 63.02
C ASN A 234 11.49 67.16 63.15
N ARG A 235 12.31 67.37 62.11
CA ARG A 235 13.29 68.47 62.06
C ARG A 235 12.59 69.83 62.03
N SER A 236 11.57 70.01 61.18
CA SER A 236 10.76 71.24 61.14
C SER A 236 10.05 71.49 62.48
N SER A 237 9.43 70.46 63.07
CA SER A 237 8.73 70.58 64.36
C SER A 237 9.68 70.94 65.51
N SER A 238 10.90 70.41 65.49
CA SER A 238 11.95 70.73 66.47
C SER A 238 12.44 72.17 66.34
N THR A 239 12.55 72.69 65.11
CA THR A 239 12.93 74.08 64.84
C THR A 239 11.85 75.07 65.29
N TRP A 240 10.56 74.76 65.08
CA TRP A 240 9.44 75.56 65.59
C TRP A 240 9.39 75.61 67.13
N LEU A 241 9.63 74.48 67.81
CA LEU A 241 9.65 74.41 69.28
C LEU A 241 10.84 75.16 69.91
N GLN A 242 11.96 75.28 69.20
CA GLN A 242 13.11 76.07 69.64
C GLN A 242 12.88 77.58 69.44
N SER A 243 12.25 77.99 68.33
CA SER A 243 11.92 79.41 68.08
C SER A 243 10.81 79.94 69.00
N SER A 244 9.93 79.08 69.53
CA SER A 244 8.85 79.47 70.44
C SER A 244 9.26 79.53 71.93
N ARG A 245 10.51 79.20 72.28
CA ARG A 245 11.03 79.21 73.66
C ARG A 245 12.02 80.33 73.96
N SER A 246 12.32 81.19 73.00
CA SER A 246 13.10 82.42 73.25
C SER A 246 12.15 83.50 73.79
N PRO A 247 12.30 83.97 75.04
CA PRO A 247 11.62 85.18 75.47
C PRO A 247 12.33 86.41 74.86
N PRO A 248 11.62 87.54 74.70
CA PRO A 248 12.23 88.81 74.31
C PRO A 248 13.24 89.32 75.35
#